data_AF-A0A0D8BBN8-F1
#
_entry.id   AF-A0A0D8BBN8-F1
#
_cell.length_a   1.000
_cell.length_b   1.000
_cell.length_c   1.000
_cell.angle_alpha   90.00
_cell.angle_beta   90.00
_cell.angle_gamma   90.00
#
_symmetry.space_group_name_H-M   'P 1'
#
loop_
_entity.id
_entity.type
_entity.pdbx_description
1 polymer ?
#
loop_
_entity_poly.entity_id
_entity_poly.type
_entity_poly.pdbx_seq_one_letter_code
_entity_poly.pdbx_strand_id
1 'polypeptide(L)'
;MAGFQRELADLDYLDPVPVDGLHMTVQGVAFADEMPPDQVAALRKAADEQCADIEPFTLAVGPIAAYPGGTFLRAAPWAPVAELRERLRTAIGTALGPDRVSDEPARFKPHISVTYCNATPPATEVIGRLTSLRQRPPISLPVASVDLLELRRDGHAYRWDIRHHINLTT
;
A
#
# COMPACT_ATOMS: atom_id res chain seq x y z
N MET A 1 4.10 5.70 12.95
CA MET A 1 3.41 4.39 12.79
C MET A 1 3.62 3.47 13.99
N ALA A 2 4.86 3.25 14.46
CA ALA A 2 5.19 2.38 15.62
C ALA A 2 4.36 2.64 16.90
N GLY A 3 3.96 3.89 17.15
CA GLY A 3 3.08 4.24 18.27
C GLY A 3 1.68 3.64 18.20
N PHE A 4 1.14 3.32 17.02
CA PHE A 4 -0.12 2.57 16.89
C PHE A 4 0.09 1.09 17.11
N GLN A 5 1.16 0.53 16.55
CA GLN A 5 1.49 -0.90 16.67
C GLN A 5 1.71 -1.30 18.12
N ARG A 6 2.41 -0.48 18.93
CA ARG A 6 2.60 -0.74 20.36
C ARG A 6 1.29 -0.83 21.16
N GLU A 7 0.26 -0.08 20.76
CA GLU A 7 -1.03 -0.04 21.46
C GLU A 7 -1.96 -1.19 21.07
N LEU A 8 -1.55 -1.97 20.07
CA LEU A 8 -2.25 -3.14 19.57
C LEU A 8 -1.45 -4.43 19.79
N ALA A 9 -0.24 -4.32 20.37
CA ALA A 9 0.70 -5.43 20.47
C ALA A 9 0.27 -6.50 21.49
N ASP A 10 -0.67 -6.18 22.38
CA ASP A 10 -1.29 -7.13 23.31
C ASP A 10 -2.35 -8.02 22.64
N LEU A 11 -2.79 -7.68 21.43
CA LEU A 11 -3.75 -8.47 20.66
C LEU A 11 -3.01 -9.50 19.80
N ASP A 12 -2.93 -10.73 20.27
CA ASP A 12 -2.20 -11.85 19.64
C ASP A 12 -2.70 -12.22 18.23
N TYR A 13 -3.93 -11.85 17.89
CA TYR A 13 -4.52 -12.01 16.57
C TYR A 13 -4.17 -10.88 15.59
N LEU A 14 -3.41 -9.86 16.01
CA LEU A 14 -2.94 -8.76 15.17
C LEU A 14 -1.41 -8.77 15.06
N ASP A 15 -0.91 -9.24 13.92
CA ASP A 15 0.51 -9.21 13.61
C ASP A 15 0.91 -7.79 13.15
N PRO A 16 1.88 -7.11 13.79
CA PRO A 16 2.33 -5.81 13.35
C PRO A 16 3.01 -5.90 11.98
N VAL A 17 2.69 -4.96 11.09
CA VAL A 17 3.45 -4.79 9.84
C VAL A 17 4.91 -4.45 10.20
N PRO A 18 5.91 -5.16 9.66
CA PRO A 18 7.31 -4.83 9.87
C PRO A 18 7.61 -3.36 9.51
N VAL A 19 8.52 -2.70 10.23
CA VAL A 19 8.78 -1.25 10.05
C VAL A 19 9.29 -0.94 8.64
N ASP A 20 10.11 -1.82 8.08
CA ASP A 20 10.58 -1.79 6.70
C ASP A 20 9.46 -2.07 5.67
N GLY A 21 8.32 -2.61 6.11
CA GLY A 21 7.17 -2.98 5.29
C GLY A 21 6.00 -2.01 5.32
N LEU A 22 6.13 -0.89 6.02
CA LEU A 22 5.09 0.13 6.05
C LEU A 22 5.02 0.86 4.71
N HIS A 23 4.07 0.46 3.87
CA HIS A 23 3.84 1.06 2.56
C HIS A 23 2.34 1.22 2.28
N MET A 24 2.02 2.04 1.27
CA MET A 24 0.69 2.13 0.68
C MET A 24 0.68 1.27 -0.60
N THR A 25 -0.14 0.22 -0.63
CA THR A 25 -0.38 -0.51 -1.87
C THR A 25 -1.26 0.34 -2.79
N VAL A 26 -0.76 0.68 -3.99
CA VAL A 26 -1.48 1.53 -4.95
C VAL A 26 -2.13 0.72 -6.08
N GLN A 27 -1.44 -0.28 -6.62
CA GLN A 27 -1.94 -1.10 -7.73
C GLN A 27 -1.25 -2.47 -7.74
N GLY A 28 -2.02 -3.55 -7.79
CA GLY A 28 -1.51 -4.88 -8.07
C GLY A 28 -1.21 -5.04 -9.57
N VAL A 29 -0.18 -5.80 -9.91
CA VAL A 29 0.25 -6.01 -11.31
C VAL A 29 -0.18 -7.41 -11.78
N ALA A 30 0.49 -8.44 -11.28
CA ALA A 30 0.23 -9.85 -11.58
C ALA A 30 0.92 -10.73 -10.53
N PHE A 31 0.75 -12.06 -10.62
CA PHE A 31 1.58 -12.99 -9.87
C PHE A 31 3.01 -13.00 -10.44
N ALA A 32 4.00 -13.10 -9.55
CA ALA A 32 5.41 -12.96 -9.93
C ALA A 32 5.89 -14.09 -10.85
N ASP A 33 5.37 -15.30 -10.69
CA ASP A 33 5.63 -16.46 -11.54
C ASP A 33 4.95 -16.39 -12.92
N GLU A 34 4.00 -15.47 -13.09
CA GLU A 34 3.34 -15.17 -14.37
C GLU A 34 3.96 -13.97 -15.10
N MET A 35 5.08 -13.43 -14.60
CA MET A 35 5.76 -12.28 -15.18
C MET A 35 7.18 -12.63 -15.66
N PRO A 36 7.34 -12.99 -16.93
CA PRO A 36 8.64 -13.17 -17.55
C PRO A 36 9.54 -11.92 -17.41
N PRO A 37 10.88 -12.07 -17.31
CA PRO A 37 11.79 -10.95 -17.07
C PRO A 37 11.70 -9.81 -18.10
N ASP A 38 11.40 -10.12 -19.36
CA ASP A 38 11.18 -9.16 -20.44
C ASP A 38 9.91 -8.32 -20.22
N GLN A 39 8.83 -8.93 -19.72
CA GLN A 39 7.61 -8.21 -19.34
C GLN A 39 7.85 -7.29 -18.14
N VAL A 40 8.64 -7.74 -17.15
CA VAL A 40 9.04 -6.89 -16.02
C VAL A 40 9.85 -5.70 -16.52
N ALA A 41 10.81 -5.92 -17.43
CA ALA A 41 11.60 -4.83 -18.01
C ALA A 41 10.74 -3.82 -18.80
N ALA A 42 9.80 -4.32 -19.60
CA ALA A 42 8.85 -3.48 -20.33
C ALA A 42 7.97 -2.63 -19.39
N LEU A 43 7.45 -3.25 -18.31
CA LEU A 43 6.66 -2.55 -17.31
C LEU A 43 7.45 -1.46 -16.60
N ARG A 44 8.70 -1.74 -16.22
CA ARG A 44 9.58 -0.75 -15.57
C ARG A 44 9.77 0.49 -16.44
N LYS A 45 10.10 0.28 -17.72
CA LYS A 45 10.25 1.35 -18.70
C LYS A 45 8.95 2.16 -18.85
N ALA A 46 7.82 1.50 -19.02
CA ALA A 46 6.54 2.17 -19.17
C ALA A 46 6.16 2.96 -17.89
N ALA A 47 6.47 2.44 -16.71
CA ALA A 47 6.21 3.12 -15.44
C ALA A 47 7.10 4.36 -15.27
N ASP A 48 8.39 4.28 -15.64
CA ASP A 48 9.29 5.44 -15.66
C ASP A 48 8.73 6.56 -16.55
N GLU A 49 8.33 6.21 -17.78
CA GLU A 49 7.77 7.16 -18.74
C GLU A 49 6.46 7.81 -18.24
N GLN A 50 5.58 7.02 -17.64
CA GLN A 50 4.27 7.50 -17.15
C GLN A 50 4.37 8.33 -15.87
N CYS A 51 5.41 8.13 -15.05
CA CYS A 51 5.57 8.81 -13.77
C CYS A 51 6.60 9.94 -13.79
N ALA A 52 7.24 10.20 -14.95
CA ALA A 52 8.36 11.14 -15.06
C ALA A 52 8.02 12.59 -14.65
N ASP A 53 6.76 12.99 -14.76
CA ASP A 53 6.25 14.34 -14.49
C ASP A 53 5.37 14.41 -13.23
N ILE A 54 5.32 13.33 -12.43
CA ILE A 54 4.60 13.36 -11.15
C ILE A 54 5.49 14.02 -10.10
N GLU A 55 5.06 15.16 -9.60
CA GLU A 55 5.71 15.85 -8.49
C GLU A 55 5.51 15.09 -7.15
N PRO A 56 6.49 15.15 -6.23
CA PRO A 56 6.29 14.72 -4.85
C PRO A 56 5.10 15.41 -4.19
N PHE A 57 4.37 14.68 -3.35
CA PHE A 57 3.21 15.21 -2.63
C PHE A 57 3.23 14.81 -1.16
N THR A 58 2.38 15.44 -0.35
CA THR A 58 2.26 15.14 1.09
C THR A 58 0.91 14.56 1.42
N LEU A 59 0.90 13.52 2.24
CA LEU A 59 -0.29 12.89 2.77
C LEU A 59 -0.45 13.15 4.27
N ALA A 60 -1.68 13.44 4.70
CA ALA A 60 -2.10 13.27 6.07
C ALA A 60 -2.59 11.83 6.26
N VAL A 61 -1.96 11.10 7.19
CA VAL A 61 -2.23 9.69 7.46
C VAL A 61 -2.84 9.52 8.85
N GLY A 62 -4.06 8.99 8.86
CA GLY A 62 -4.97 8.93 9.99
C GLY A 62 -6.39 9.28 9.53
N PRO A 63 -7.43 8.93 10.31
CA PRO A 63 -7.38 8.15 11.54
C PRO A 63 -7.18 6.64 11.27
N ILE A 64 -6.93 5.87 12.34
CA ILE A 64 -6.85 4.41 12.27
C ILE A 64 -8.25 3.78 12.10
N ALA A 65 -8.33 2.71 11.32
CA ALA A 65 -9.51 1.91 11.10
C ALA A 65 -9.15 0.43 10.99
N ALA A 66 -10.16 -0.42 10.91
CA ALA A 66 -10.01 -1.85 10.73
C ALA A 66 -10.94 -2.38 9.64
N TYR A 67 -10.56 -3.53 9.12
CA TYR A 67 -11.33 -4.41 8.25
C TYR A 67 -11.00 -5.86 8.65
N PRO A 68 -11.66 -6.89 8.09
CA PRO A 68 -11.39 -8.27 8.48
C PRO A 68 -9.92 -8.70 8.36
N GLY A 69 -9.13 -8.07 7.47
CA GLY A 69 -7.73 -8.40 7.28
C GLY A 69 -6.74 -7.67 8.21
N GLY A 70 -7.20 -6.79 9.10
CA GLY A 70 -6.32 -6.08 10.04
C GLY A 70 -6.67 -4.62 10.29
N THR A 71 -5.68 -3.84 10.69
CA THR A 71 -5.82 -2.40 10.95
C THR A 71 -4.99 -1.57 9.97
N PHE A 72 -5.45 -0.37 9.67
CA PHE A 72 -4.82 0.53 8.71
C PHE A 72 -5.07 1.99 9.07
N LEU A 73 -4.23 2.88 8.56
CA LEU A 73 -4.45 4.32 8.60
C LEU A 73 -4.93 4.80 7.23
N ARG A 74 -6.00 5.58 7.21
CA ARG A 74 -6.47 6.25 6.00
C ARG A 74 -5.48 7.32 5.58
N ALA A 75 -5.36 7.57 4.28
CA ALA A 75 -4.55 8.67 3.77
C ALA A 75 -5.41 9.68 3.00
N ALA A 76 -5.01 10.95 3.04
CA ALA A 76 -5.60 12.04 2.27
C ALA A 76 -4.53 13.12 1.96
N PRO A 77 -4.68 13.95 0.91
CA PRO A 77 -5.74 13.91 -0.10
C PRO A 77 -5.65 12.69 -1.02
N TRP A 78 -6.79 12.25 -1.58
CA TRP A 78 -6.82 11.07 -2.46
C TRP A 78 -6.36 11.36 -3.88
N ALA A 79 -6.57 12.58 -4.36
CA ALA A 79 -6.30 12.98 -5.75
C ALA A 79 -4.89 12.62 -6.25
N PRO A 80 -3.78 13.01 -5.57
CA PRO A 80 -2.44 12.70 -6.09
C PRO A 80 -2.14 11.18 -6.11
N VAL A 81 -2.69 10.42 -5.16
CA VAL A 81 -2.53 8.96 -5.14
C VAL A 81 -3.35 8.32 -6.26
N ALA A 82 -4.54 8.82 -6.53
CA ALA A 82 -5.38 8.34 -7.62
C ALA A 82 -4.74 8.63 -8.98
N GLU A 83 -4.15 9.81 -9.15
CA GLU A 83 -3.38 10.17 -10.36
C GLU A 83 -2.20 9.23 -10.56
N LEU A 84 -1.35 9.06 -9.54
CA LEU A 84 -0.24 8.10 -9.58
C LEU A 84 -0.72 6.69 -9.95
N ARG A 85 -1.82 6.24 -9.34
CA ARG A 85 -2.40 4.93 -9.64
C ARG A 85 -2.85 4.81 -11.10
N GLU A 86 -3.50 5.82 -11.67
CA GLU A 86 -3.93 5.79 -13.07
C GLU A 86 -2.74 5.83 -14.05
N ARG A 87 -1.66 6.52 -13.71
CA ARG A 87 -0.40 6.50 -14.48
C ARG A 87 0.22 5.10 -14.48
N LEU A 88 0.29 4.45 -13.31
CA LEU A 88 0.75 3.06 -13.20
C LEU A 88 -0.15 2.07 -13.95
N ARG A 89 -1.46 2.28 -13.94
CA ARG A 89 -2.41 1.45 -14.72
C ARG A 89 -2.22 1.62 -16.22
N THR A 90 -1.98 2.85 -16.67
CA THR A 90 -1.61 3.11 -18.06
C THR A 90 -0.33 2.37 -18.41
N ALA A 91 0.70 2.44 -17.56
CA ALA A 91 1.95 1.70 -17.77
C ALA A 91 1.74 0.17 -17.86
N ILE A 92 0.90 -0.40 -16.99
CA ILE A 92 0.52 -1.82 -17.04
C ILE A 92 -0.15 -2.15 -18.39
N GLY A 93 -1.14 -1.35 -18.81
CA GLY A 93 -1.84 -1.55 -20.07
C GLY A 93 -0.92 -1.45 -21.30
N THR A 94 0.01 -0.49 -21.28
CA THR A 94 1.01 -0.32 -22.35
C THR A 94 1.99 -1.49 -22.42
N ALA A 95 2.49 -1.97 -21.28
CA ALA A 95 3.53 -3.00 -21.24
C ALA A 95 2.98 -4.43 -21.38
N LEU A 96 1.80 -4.71 -20.80
CA LEU A 96 1.26 -6.06 -20.64
C LEU A 96 -0.05 -6.28 -21.39
N GLY A 97 -0.63 -5.24 -21.99
CA GLY A 97 -1.92 -5.25 -22.67
C GLY A 97 -3.09 -4.85 -21.74
N PRO A 98 -4.20 -4.35 -22.32
CA PRO A 98 -5.33 -3.80 -21.57
C PRO A 98 -6.01 -4.83 -20.67
N ASP A 99 -6.06 -6.10 -21.07
CA ASP A 99 -6.68 -7.19 -20.31
C ASP A 99 -5.93 -7.51 -19.00
N ARG A 100 -4.69 -7.03 -18.86
CA ARG A 100 -3.88 -7.18 -17.63
C ARG A 100 -4.10 -6.02 -16.65
N VAL A 101 -4.87 -5.00 -17.02
CA VAL A 101 -5.24 -3.91 -16.12
C VAL A 101 -6.43 -4.34 -15.28
N SER A 102 -6.21 -4.62 -14.00
CA SER A 102 -7.28 -5.05 -13.07
C SER A 102 -8.49 -4.10 -13.05
N ASP A 103 -9.71 -4.66 -13.12
CA ASP A 103 -11.00 -3.96 -13.11
C ASP A 103 -11.44 -3.45 -11.72
N GLU A 104 -10.50 -3.17 -10.81
CA GLU A 104 -10.81 -2.74 -9.43
C GLU A 104 -10.83 -1.21 -9.14
N PRO A 105 -11.04 -0.26 -10.09
CA PRO A 105 -10.85 1.16 -9.78
C PRO A 105 -11.84 1.68 -8.72
N ALA A 106 -13.05 1.12 -8.61
CA ALA A 106 -14.06 1.60 -7.66
C ALA A 106 -13.77 1.28 -6.18
N ARG A 107 -12.83 0.36 -5.89
CA ARG A 107 -12.53 -0.09 -4.52
C ARG A 107 -11.28 0.55 -3.93
N PHE A 108 -10.48 1.25 -4.73
CA PHE A 108 -9.25 1.85 -4.26
C PHE A 108 -9.52 2.95 -3.22
N LYS A 109 -8.97 2.77 -2.03
CA LYS A 109 -9.04 3.73 -0.92
C LYS A 109 -7.63 3.85 -0.34
N PRO A 110 -6.92 4.97 -0.54
CA PRO A 110 -5.56 5.15 -0.04
C PRO A 110 -5.45 4.87 1.46
N HIS A 111 -4.63 3.87 1.83
CA HIS A 111 -4.37 3.50 3.21
C HIS A 111 -3.00 2.84 3.38
N ILE A 112 -2.48 2.89 4.61
CA ILE A 112 -1.25 2.20 5.02
C ILE A 112 -1.64 1.17 6.06
N SER A 113 -1.33 -0.10 5.81
CA SER A 113 -1.57 -1.19 6.75
C SER A 113 -0.67 -1.03 7.99
N VAL A 114 -1.25 -1.25 9.17
CA VAL A 114 -0.56 -1.14 10.46
C VAL A 114 -0.38 -2.52 11.10
N THR A 115 -1.40 -3.37 10.98
CA THR A 115 -1.37 -4.78 11.39
C THR A 115 -2.11 -5.65 10.40
N TYR A 116 -1.76 -6.93 10.33
CA TYR A 116 -2.53 -7.98 9.67
C TYR A 116 -3.28 -8.82 10.70
N CYS A 117 -4.50 -9.23 10.39
CA CYS A 117 -5.28 -10.13 11.24
C CYS A 117 -5.05 -11.59 10.82
N ASN A 118 -4.68 -12.44 11.78
CA ASN A 118 -4.40 -13.86 11.53
C ASN A 118 -5.50 -14.82 12.04
N ALA A 119 -6.52 -14.29 12.71
CA ALA A 119 -7.62 -15.03 13.32
C ALA A 119 -8.96 -14.31 13.08
N THR A 120 -10.04 -14.85 13.64
CA THR A 120 -11.33 -14.16 13.73
C THR A 120 -11.36 -13.33 15.02
N PRO A 121 -11.18 -12.00 14.94
CA PRO A 121 -11.02 -11.19 16.14
C PRO A 121 -12.38 -10.95 16.82
N PRO A 122 -12.42 -10.82 18.15
CA PRO A 122 -13.58 -10.28 18.84
C PRO A 122 -13.76 -8.81 18.44
N ALA A 123 -14.69 -8.54 17.50
CA ALA A 123 -14.87 -7.22 16.90
C ALA A 123 -15.05 -6.08 17.92
N THR A 124 -15.77 -6.34 19.01
CA THR A 124 -16.00 -5.36 20.10
C THR A 124 -14.70 -4.91 20.76
N GLU A 125 -13.74 -5.81 20.96
CA GLU A 125 -12.44 -5.49 21.57
C GLU A 125 -11.63 -4.57 20.64
N VAL A 126 -11.54 -4.94 19.36
CA VAL A 126 -10.84 -4.14 18.34
C VAL A 126 -11.48 -2.75 18.22
N ILE A 127 -12.81 -2.68 18.15
CA ILE A 127 -13.53 -1.40 18.09
C ILE A 127 -13.25 -0.53 19.32
N GLY A 128 -13.25 -1.14 20.52
CA GLY A 128 -12.92 -0.48 21.77
C GLY A 128 -11.51 0.13 21.76
N ARG A 129 -10.50 -0.65 21.36
CA ARG A 129 -9.11 -0.19 21.23
C ARG A 129 -8.95 0.91 20.19
N LEU A 130 -9.59 0.78 19.03
CA LEU A 130 -9.47 1.78 17.97
C LEU A 130 -10.17 3.11 18.30
N THR A 131 -11.18 3.12 19.18
CA THR A 131 -11.93 4.33 19.53
C THR A 131 -11.04 5.41 20.15
N SER A 132 -10.13 5.04 21.04
CA SER A 132 -9.16 5.97 21.62
C SER A 132 -8.07 6.35 20.61
N LEU A 133 -7.55 5.38 19.86
CA LEU A 133 -6.48 5.61 18.88
C LEU A 133 -6.91 6.53 17.72
N ARG A 134 -8.19 6.53 17.36
CA ARG A 134 -8.77 7.45 16.36
C ARG A 134 -8.68 8.92 16.73
N GLN A 135 -8.53 9.25 18.01
CA GLN A 135 -8.41 10.64 18.47
C GLN A 135 -6.99 11.21 18.26
N ARG A 136 -6.03 10.38 17.86
CA ARG A 136 -4.67 10.84 17.57
C ARG A 136 -4.68 11.73 16.32
N PRO A 137 -3.91 12.83 16.30
CA PRO A 137 -3.83 13.68 15.13
C PRO A 137 -3.25 12.92 13.93
N PRO A 138 -3.66 13.26 12.69
CA PRO A 138 -3.04 12.71 11.49
C PRO A 138 -1.54 12.99 11.45
N ILE A 139 -0.80 12.08 10.83
CA ILE A 139 0.64 12.18 10.65
C ILE A 139 0.90 12.69 9.23
N SER A 140 1.66 13.78 9.10
CA SER A 140 2.10 14.29 7.81
C SER A 140 3.23 13.42 7.28
N LEU A 141 3.08 12.87 6.07
CA LEU A 141 4.04 12.00 5.40
C LEU A 141 4.33 12.51 3.98
N PRO A 142 5.57 12.90 3.66
CA PRO A 142 5.95 13.18 2.28
C PRO A 142 6.02 11.86 1.49
N VAL A 143 5.56 11.91 0.25
CA VAL A 143 5.65 10.84 -0.75
C VAL A 143 6.54 11.35 -1.88
N ALA A 144 7.70 10.74 -2.03
CA ALA A 144 8.71 11.14 -3.01
C ALA A 144 9.10 10.00 -3.95
N SER A 145 8.49 8.82 -3.82
CA SER A 145 8.82 7.67 -4.66
C SER A 145 7.68 6.67 -4.76
N VAL A 146 7.77 5.79 -5.75
CA VAL A 146 6.96 4.58 -5.88
C VAL A 146 7.86 3.40 -6.23
N ASP A 147 7.55 2.25 -5.64
CA ASP A 147 8.31 1.02 -5.82
C ASP A 147 7.45 -0.07 -6.47
N LEU A 148 8.05 -0.81 -7.41
CA LEU A 148 7.55 -2.11 -7.83
C LEU A 148 8.11 -3.17 -6.89
N LEU A 149 7.22 -3.81 -6.12
CA LEU A 149 7.58 -4.84 -5.17
C LEU A 149 7.21 -6.22 -5.70
N GLU A 150 8.12 -7.18 -5.51
CA GLU A 150 7.74 -8.60 -5.53
C GLU A 150 7.41 -9.03 -4.10
N LEU A 151 6.13 -9.20 -3.83
CA LEU A 151 5.61 -9.53 -2.50
C LEU A 151 5.49 -11.06 -2.34
N ARG A 152 6.02 -11.59 -1.24
CA ARG A 152 5.88 -13.00 -0.85
C ARG A 152 5.41 -13.10 0.60
N ARG A 153 4.67 -14.16 0.91
CA ARG A 153 4.30 -14.50 2.29
C ARG A 153 5.31 -15.51 2.84
N ASP A 154 5.92 -15.19 3.96
CA ASP A 154 6.87 -16.03 4.69
C ASP A 154 6.31 -16.26 6.12
N GLY A 155 5.64 -17.40 6.29
CA GLY A 155 4.85 -17.69 7.50
C GLY A 155 3.72 -16.67 7.73
N HIS A 156 3.81 -15.93 8.83
CA HIS A 156 2.83 -14.91 9.23
C HIS A 156 3.20 -13.50 8.76
N ALA A 157 4.37 -13.32 8.14
CA ALA A 157 4.85 -12.02 7.70
C ALA A 157 4.88 -11.92 6.18
N TYR A 158 4.66 -10.71 5.67
CA TYR A 158 4.99 -10.39 4.28
C TYR A 158 6.47 -10.00 4.19
N ARG A 159 7.13 -10.46 3.13
CA ARG A 159 8.48 -10.08 2.70
C ARG A 159 8.40 -9.57 1.28
N TRP A 160 9.33 -8.70 0.89
CA TRP A 160 9.35 -8.16 -0.45
C TRP A 160 10.78 -7.91 -0.92
N ASP A 161 10.95 -7.95 -2.24
CA ASP A 161 12.13 -7.40 -2.90
C ASP A 161 11.69 -6.23 -3.80
N ILE A 162 12.46 -5.14 -3.77
CA ILE A 162 12.24 -4.01 -4.67
C ILE A 162 12.78 -4.41 -6.04
N ARG A 163 11.89 -4.48 -7.03
CA ARG A 163 12.22 -4.81 -8.42
C ARG A 163 12.48 -3.57 -9.26
N HIS A 164 11.92 -2.43 -8.85
CA HIS A 164 12.14 -1.13 -9.47
C HIS A 164 11.76 -0.01 -8.51
N HIS A 165 12.45 1.11 -8.60
CA HIS A 165 12.24 2.28 -7.78
C HIS A 165 12.18 3.51 -8.68
N ILE A 166 11.14 4.32 -8.52
CA ILE A 166 10.94 5.56 -9.26
C ILE A 166 10.90 6.70 -8.25
N ASN A 167 11.80 7.67 -8.41
CA ASN A 167 11.69 8.93 -7.68
C ASN A 167 10.66 9.81 -8.37
N LEU A 168 9.77 10.40 -7.58
CA LEU A 168 8.91 11.49 -8.02
C LEU A 168 9.78 12.75 -8.02
N THR A 169 9.86 13.43 -9.14
CA THR A 169 10.76 14.57 -9.33
C THR A 169 9.99 15.82 -9.72
N THR A 170 10.59 16.96 -9.39
CA THR A 170 10.14 18.29 -9.86
C THR A 170 10.81 18.63 -11.18
#